data_AF-A0AAJ1JKS4-F1
#
_entry.id   AF-A0AAJ1JKS4-F1
#
_cell.length_a   1.000
_cell.length_b   1.000
_cell.length_c   1.000
_cell.angle_alpha   90.00
_cell.angle_beta   90.00
_cell.angle_gamma   90.00
#
_symmetry.space_group_name_H-M   'P 1'
#
loop_
_entity.id
_entity.type
_entity.pdbx_description
1 polymer ?
#
loop_
_entity_poly.entity_id
_entity_poly.type
_entity_poly.pdbx_seq_one_letter_code
_entity_poly.pdbx_strand_id
1 'polypeptide(L)' 'MEKQIISTLIELTFRGNDDVKIAAISALGDYKATIEQHNAVVRLMALCKDPNKEVAVSSIRSLSKLAGYFPGTEK' A
#
# COMPACT_ATOMS: atom_id res chain seq x y z
N MET A 1 8.34 15.52 4.67
CA MET A 1 9.15 14.34 4.26
C MET A 1 8.26 13.12 4.01
N GLU A 2 7.38 12.76 4.95
CA GLU A 2 6.48 11.60 4.83
C GLU A 2 5.62 11.58 3.56
N LYS A 3 5.01 12.72 3.21
CA LYS A 3 4.24 12.86 1.96
C LYS A 3 5.06 12.56 0.70
N GLN A 4 6.34 12.95 0.68
CA GLN A 4 7.22 12.69 -0.46
C GLN A 4 7.60 11.21 -0.53
N ILE A 5 7.90 10.58 0.62
CA ILE A 5 8.14 9.13 0.71
C ILE A 5 6.93 8.37 0.17
N ILE A 6 5.73 8.69 0.65
CA ILE A 6 4.50 8.02 0.22
C ILE A 6 4.22 8.25 -1.27
N SER A 7 4.42 9.48 -1.78
CA SER A 7 4.26 9.77 -3.22
C SER A 7 5.19 8.88 -4.07
N THR A 8 6.47 8.78 -3.69
CA THR A 8 7.44 7.93 -4.39
C THR A 8 7.02 6.45 -4.33
N LEU A 9 6.57 5.97 -3.18
CA LEU A 9 6.10 4.59 -3.06
C LEU A 9 4.86 4.32 -3.93
N ILE A 10 3.89 5.25 -3.97
CA ILE A 10 2.73 5.15 -4.86
C ILE A 10 3.18 5.07 -6.32
N GLU A 11 4.08 5.95 -6.77
CA GLU A 11 4.61 5.95 -8.14
C GLU A 11 5.29 4.62 -8.49
N LEU A 12 6.05 4.04 -7.56
CA LEU A 12 6.69 2.74 -7.76
C LEU A 12 5.69 1.59 -7.94
N THR A 13 4.47 1.71 -7.39
CA THR A 13 3.41 0.71 -7.64
C THR A 13 2.88 0.70 -9.08
N PHE A 14 3.22 1.67 -9.92
CA PHE A 14 2.83 1.70 -11.34
C PHE A 14 3.91 1.14 -12.27
N ARG A 15 5.07 0.74 -11.74
CA ARG A 15 6.15 0.19 -12.56
C ARG A 15 5.79 -1.20 -13.08
N GLY A 16 6.27 -1.54 -14.27
CA GLY A 16 6.00 -2.84 -14.90
C GLY A 16 6.72 -4.03 -14.26
N ASN A 17 7.76 -3.79 -13.46
CA ASN A 17 8.44 -4.83 -12.71
C ASN A 17 7.65 -5.14 -11.42
N ASP A 18 7.20 -6.39 -11.29
CA ASP A 18 6.35 -6.80 -10.16
C ASP A 18 7.09 -6.83 -8.83
N ASP A 19 8.39 -7.15 -8.79
CA ASP A 19 9.19 -7.11 -7.55
C ASP A 19 9.25 -5.69 -6.97
N VAL A 20 9.47 -4.68 -7.84
CA VAL A 20 9.45 -3.26 -7.45
C VAL A 20 8.05 -2.88 -6.95
N LYS A 21 7.01 -3.35 -7.63
CA LYS A 21 5.62 -3.11 -7.27
C LYS A 21 5.31 -3.66 -5.87
N ILE A 22 5.68 -4.93 -5.62
CA ILE A 22 5.48 -5.65 -4.36
C ILE A 22 6.27 -5.00 -3.22
N ALA A 23 7.51 -4.59 -3.47
CA ALA A 23 8.32 -3.88 -2.47
C ALA A 23 7.68 -2.55 -2.06
N ALA A 24 7.19 -1.77 -3.03
CA ALA A 24 6.51 -0.51 -2.77
C ALA A 24 5.19 -0.69 -2.01
N ILE A 25 4.39 -1.69 -2.39
CA ILE A 25 3.15 -2.07 -1.70
C ILE A 25 3.44 -2.44 -0.24
N SER A 26 4.47 -3.26 -0.01
CA SER A 26 4.85 -3.70 1.34
C SER A 26 5.26 -2.51 2.21
N ALA A 27 6.11 -1.62 1.68
CA ALA A 27 6.53 -0.40 2.37
C ALA A 27 5.36 0.53 2.71
N LEU A 28 4.38 0.69 1.81
CA LEU A 28 3.16 1.45 2.10
C LEU A 28 2.39 0.87 3.29
N GLY A 29 2.33 -0.46 3.42
CA GLY A 29 1.65 -1.14 4.52
C GLY A 29 2.33 -1.01 5.89
N ASP A 30 3.65 -0.87 5.89
CA ASP A 30 4.45 -0.71 7.12
C ASP A 30 4.50 0.74 7.61
N TYR A 31 4.15 1.71 6.76
CA TYR A 31 4.25 3.12 7.09
C TYR A 31 2.93 3.68 7.60
N LYS A 32 2.84 3.98 8.90
CA LYS A 32 1.60 4.45 9.56
C LYS A 32 0.96 5.66 8.86
N ALA A 33 1.77 6.63 8.43
CA ALA A 33 1.30 7.85 7.76
C ALA A 33 0.54 7.58 6.45
N THR A 34 0.64 6.36 5.89
CA THR A 34 -0.14 5.94 4.72
C THR A 34 -1.65 6.05 4.94
N ILE A 35 -2.17 5.86 6.16
CA ILE A 35 -3.62 5.94 6.43
C ILE A 35 -4.20 7.34 6.19
N GLU A 36 -3.37 8.37 6.29
CA GLU A 36 -3.77 9.77 6.07
C GLU A 36 -3.73 10.16 4.58
N GLN A 37 -3.20 9.28 3.73
CA GLN A 37 -3.03 9.51 2.30
C GLN A 37 -4.05 8.69 1.51
N HIS A 38 -5.20 9.31 1.22
CA HIS A 38 -6.32 8.66 0.53
C HIS A 38 -5.91 7.97 -0.79
N ASN A 39 -5.04 8.60 -1.57
CA ASN A 39 -4.52 8.05 -2.82
C ASN A 39 -3.73 6.75 -2.62
N ALA A 40 -2.98 6.61 -1.53
CA ALA A 40 -2.24 5.39 -1.21
C ALA A 40 -3.20 4.24 -0.90
N VAL A 41 -4.21 4.49 -0.06
CA VAL A 41 -5.21 3.48 0.31
C VAL A 41 -6.03 3.04 -0.91
N VAL A 42 -6.48 3.99 -1.74
CA VAL A 42 -7.19 3.68 -2.99
C VAL A 42 -6.31 2.87 -3.94
N ARG A 43 -5.03 3.20 -4.05
CA ARG A 43 -4.10 2.45 -4.89
C ARG A 43 -3.94 1.01 -4.41
N LEU A 44 -3.76 0.80 -3.10
CA LEU A 44 -3.71 -0.54 -2.51
C LEU A 44 -5.02 -1.32 -2.76
N MET A 45 -6.19 -0.69 -2.59
CA MET A 45 -7.47 -1.34 -2.89
C MET A 45 -7.59 -1.76 -4.37
N ALA A 46 -7.09 -0.95 -5.29
CA ALA A 46 -7.08 -1.29 -6.72
C ALA A 46 -6.18 -2.49 -7.01
N LEU A 47 -4.99 -2.53 -6.38
CA LEU A 47 -4.01 -3.60 -6.55
C LEU A 47 -4.47 -4.95 -5.96
N CYS A 48 -5.45 -4.98 -5.06
CA CYS A 48 -6.09 -6.23 -4.63
C CYS A 48 -6.78 -6.99 -5.78
N LYS A 49 -7.02 -6.33 -6.92
CA LYS A 49 -7.61 -6.91 -8.13
C LYS A 49 -6.59 -7.10 -9.25
N ASP A 50 -5.30 -6.92 -8.98
CA ASP A 50 -4.24 -7.11 -9.98
C ASP A 50 -4.22 -8.59 -10.44
N PRO A 51 -4.07 -8.86 -11.76
CA PRO A 51 -3.99 -10.22 -12.27
C PRO A 51 -2.76 -10.99 -11.76
N ASN A 52 -1.69 -10.29 -11.36
CA ASN A 52 -0.57 -10.93 -10.69
C ASN A 52 -0.97 -11.23 -9.23
N LYS A 53 -1.06 -12.53 -8.92
CA LYS A 53 -1.37 -13.05 -7.58
C LYS A 53 -0.50 -12.45 -6.47
N GLU A 54 0.81 -12.31 -6.70
CA GLU A 54 1.75 -11.84 -5.68
C GLU A 54 1.53 -10.36 -5.37
N VAL A 55 1.27 -9.55 -6.40
CA VAL A 55 0.89 -8.15 -6.27
C VAL A 55 -0.42 -8.02 -5.46
N ALA A 56 -1.45 -8.79 -5.83
CA ALA A 56 -2.73 -8.78 -5.14
C ALA A 56 -2.60 -9.20 -3.66
N VAL A 57 -1.87 -10.28 -3.39
CA VAL A 57 -1.62 -10.78 -2.02
C VAL A 57 -0.83 -9.77 -1.20
N SER A 58 0.19 -9.13 -1.78
CA SER A 58 0.97 -8.08 -1.11
C SER A 58 0.05 -6.92 -0.72
N SER A 59 -0.86 -6.50 -1.61
CA SER A 59 -1.76 -5.39 -1.33
C SER A 59 -2.76 -5.68 -0.21
N ILE A 60 -3.33 -6.90 -0.20
CA ILE A 60 -4.22 -7.37 0.86
C ILE A 60 -3.48 -7.35 2.21
N ARG A 61 -2.23 -7.85 2.26
CA ARG A 61 -1.42 -7.85 3.48
C ARG A 61 -1.13 -6.43 3.96
N SER A 62 -0.77 -5.52 3.06
CA SER A 62 -0.52 -4.11 3.40
C SER A 62 -1.76 -3.43 3.96
N LEU A 63 -2.94 -3.63 3.35
CA LEU A 63 -4.20 -3.11 3.91
C LEU A 63 -4.51 -3.73 5.28
N SER A 64 -4.25 -5.01 5.49
CA SER A 64 -4.43 -5.65 6.80
C SER A 64 -3.50 -5.09 7.87
N LYS A 65 -2.28 -4.67 7.52
CA LYS A 65 -1.38 -3.98 8.45
C LYS A 65 -1.90 -2.59 8.78
N LEU A 66 -2.29 -1.83 7.75
CA LEU A 66 -2.85 -0.49 7.91
C LEU A 66 -4.17 -0.48 8.70
N ALA A 67 -4.94 -1.58 8.64
CA ALA A 67 -6.14 -1.78 9.43
C ALA A 67 -5.90 -1.47 10.92
N GLY A 68 -4.76 -1.89 11.47
CA GLY A 68 -4.39 -1.64 12.86
C GLY A 68 -4.07 -0.19 13.21
N TYR A 69 -3.96 0.70 12.23
CA TYR A 69 -3.69 2.12 12.45
C TYR A 69 -4.92 3.01 12.25
N PHE A 70 -6.04 2.49 11.70
CA PHE A 70 -7.24 3.31 11.53
C PHE A 70 -7.87 3.62 12.90
N PRO A 71 -8.24 4.89 13.16
CA PRO A 71 -8.93 5.23 14.39
C PRO A 71 -10.27 4.46 14.48
N GLY A 72 -10.51 3.79 15.61
CA GLY A 72 -11.74 3.02 15.85
C GLY A 72 -11.63 1.51 15.59
N THR A 73 -10.46 0.98 15.25
CA THR A 73 -10.20 -0.48 15.22
C THR A 73 -9.62 -1.03 16.53
N GLU A 74 -9.46 -0.18 17.55
CA GLU A 74 -9.10 -0.59 18.91
C GLU A 74 -10.31 -1.35 19.50
N LYS A 75 -10.15 -2.66 19.68
CA LYS A 75 -11.01 -3.49 20.53
C LYS A 75 -10.50 -3.45 21.96
#